data_AF-A0A6S6QT38-F1
#
_entry.id   AF-A0A6S6QT38-F1
#
_cell.length_a   1.000
_cell.length_b   1.000
_cell.length_c   1.000
_cell.angle_alpha   90.00
_cell.angle_beta   90.00
_cell.angle_gamma   90.00
#
_symmetry.space_group_name_H-M   'P 1'
#
loop_
_entity.id
_entity.type
_entity.pdbx_description
1 polymer ?
#
loop_
_entity_poly.entity_id
_entity_poly.type
_entity_poly.pdbx_seq_one_letter_code
_entity_poly.pdbx_strand_id
1 'polypeptide(L)'
;MSGFSKIAFACFALIACAAWTINVEPISVSVGGLSQTRPQSDIGPNDRQKPPWREIHIDIDQAGLRSLSRWEPTFHLTIDDCAGKVVSIEGLYIDGKSIERIRSDGAAMDALRATDNPVRLTAFLLEKVFQDNAQICASLSGGNMLGGAVKQHCFRLKPEPAQAFGIRAEAPPRLNGELASVGLCGPL
;
A
#
# COMPACT_ATOMS: atom_id res chain seq x y z
N MET A 1 61.45 -23.36 33.07
CA MET A 1 60.73 -24.05 31.98
C MET A 1 59.50 -23.25 31.65
N SER A 2 59.63 -22.39 30.65
CA SER A 2 58.62 -21.45 30.15
C SER A 2 58.10 -22.02 28.83
N GLY A 3 56.84 -22.45 28.81
CA GLY A 3 56.22 -23.11 27.67
C GLY A 3 54.83 -22.53 27.39
N PHE A 4 54.79 -21.68 26.37
CA PHE A 4 53.65 -21.14 25.64
C PHE A 4 52.35 -21.97 25.70
N SER A 5 51.26 -21.33 26.14
CA SER A 5 49.90 -21.67 25.67
C SER A 5 49.18 -20.37 25.30
N LYS A 6 49.56 -19.85 24.13
CA LYS A 6 48.75 -18.95 23.32
C LYS A 6 48.28 -19.80 22.14
N ILE A 7 47.11 -19.47 21.58
CA ILE A 7 46.45 -20.06 20.39
C ILE A 7 45.28 -20.98 20.75
N ALA A 8 44.10 -20.37 20.92
CA ALA A 8 42.82 -20.89 20.45
C ALA A 8 41.73 -19.80 20.52
N PHE A 9 42.00 -18.60 19.99
CA PHE A 9 40.94 -17.66 19.58
C PHE A 9 40.77 -17.84 18.06
N ALA A 10 40.21 -18.99 17.67
CA ALA A 10 39.91 -19.29 16.29
C ALA A 10 38.63 -18.56 15.90
N CYS A 11 38.79 -17.54 15.05
CA CYS A 11 37.84 -17.03 14.07
C CYS A 11 36.38 -17.50 14.22
N PHE A 12 35.63 -16.88 15.12
CA PHE A 12 34.23 -16.57 14.81
C PHE A 12 34.27 -15.44 13.78
N ALA A 13 34.56 -15.79 12.53
CA ALA A 13 34.31 -14.94 11.40
C ALA A 13 32.78 -14.75 11.39
N LEU A 14 32.35 -13.61 11.92
CA LEU A 14 31.05 -13.02 11.70
C LEU A 14 30.84 -12.99 10.17
N ILE A 15 30.22 -14.04 9.65
CA ILE A 15 29.52 -14.01 8.37
C ILE A 15 28.36 -13.05 8.64
N ALA A 16 28.65 -11.75 8.54
CA ALA A 16 27.61 -10.75 8.36
C ALA A 16 27.01 -11.09 7.00
N CYS A 17 25.97 -11.92 7.00
CA CYS A 17 25.08 -12.07 5.87
C CYS A 17 24.62 -10.66 5.53
N ALA A 18 25.22 -10.06 4.51
CA ALA A 18 24.79 -8.78 4.00
C ALA A 18 23.36 -8.99 3.51
N ALA A 19 22.39 -8.61 4.35
CA ALA A 19 20.99 -8.64 3.99
C ALA A 19 20.83 -7.69 2.80
N TRP A 20 20.73 -8.27 1.60
CA TRP A 20 20.47 -7.51 0.39
C TRP A 20 19.09 -6.84 0.47
N THR A 21 19.01 -5.62 -0.03
CA THR A 21 17.78 -4.84 -0.02
C THR A 21 17.20 -4.79 -1.43
N ILE A 22 15.91 -5.09 -1.56
CA ILE A 22 15.16 -4.95 -2.81
C ILE A 22 14.59 -3.53 -2.82
N ASN A 23 15.05 -2.67 -3.72
CA ASN A 23 14.56 -1.30 -3.81
C ASN A 23 13.32 -1.27 -4.71
N VAL A 24 12.19 -0.87 -4.15
CA VAL A 24 10.90 -0.74 -4.86
C VAL A 24 10.34 0.61 -4.50
N GLU A 25 10.70 1.61 -5.29
CA GLU A 25 10.23 2.99 -5.10
C GLU A 25 8.97 3.21 -5.95
N PRO A 26 7.80 3.46 -5.33
CA PRO A 26 6.63 3.84 -6.09
C PRO A 26 6.81 5.24 -6.65
N ILE A 27 6.37 5.42 -7.89
CA ILE A 27 6.32 6.70 -8.59
C ILE A 27 5.29 7.61 -7.93
N SER A 28 4.12 7.05 -7.63
CA SER A 28 3.01 7.80 -7.06
C SER A 28 2.16 6.89 -6.16
N VAL A 29 1.55 7.52 -5.16
CA VAL A 29 0.54 6.87 -4.33
C VAL A 29 -0.65 7.81 -4.23
N SER A 30 -1.82 7.34 -4.61
CA SER A 30 -3.06 8.12 -4.63
C SER A 30 -4.22 7.32 -4.04
N VAL A 31 -5.21 8.05 -3.52
CA VAL A 31 -6.45 7.46 -3.02
C VAL A 31 -7.47 7.49 -4.16
N GLY A 32 -8.02 6.33 -4.50
CA GLY A 32 -8.98 6.14 -5.59
C GLY A 32 -10.44 6.22 -5.14
N GLY A 33 -11.31 5.64 -5.96
CA GLY A 33 -12.75 5.64 -5.76
C GLY A 33 -13.23 4.69 -4.65
N LEU A 34 -14.53 4.79 -4.35
CA LEU A 34 -15.22 3.77 -3.56
C LEU A 34 -15.55 2.56 -4.44
N SER A 35 -15.25 1.37 -3.94
CA SER A 35 -15.67 0.11 -4.52
C SER A 35 -16.59 -0.66 -3.57
N GLN A 36 -17.64 -1.26 -4.12
CA GLN A 36 -18.51 -2.18 -3.39
C GLN A 36 -17.96 -3.61 -3.39
N THR A 37 -16.97 -3.88 -4.25
CA THR A 37 -16.38 -5.19 -4.42
C THR A 37 -14.86 -5.12 -4.24
N ARG A 38 -14.29 -6.17 -3.67
CA ARG A 38 -12.85 -6.37 -3.58
C ARG A 38 -12.55 -7.72 -4.22
N PRO A 39 -11.44 -7.88 -4.97
CA PRO A 39 -10.96 -9.20 -5.34
C PRO A 39 -10.80 -10.07 -4.09
N GLN A 40 -11.01 -11.37 -4.25
CA GLN A 40 -10.80 -12.29 -3.14
C GLN A 40 -9.32 -12.28 -2.76
N SER A 41 -9.01 -12.09 -1.48
CA SER A 41 -7.63 -12.20 -1.01
C SER A 41 -7.23 -13.67 -1.03
N ASP A 42 -6.09 -13.96 -1.66
CA ASP A 42 -5.46 -15.28 -1.60
C ASP A 42 -4.61 -15.44 -0.32
N ILE A 43 -4.40 -14.34 0.42
CA ILE A 43 -3.62 -14.29 1.65
C ILE A 43 -4.55 -13.96 2.83
N GLY A 44 -4.61 -14.86 3.80
CA GLY A 44 -5.37 -14.67 5.04
C GLY A 44 -6.82 -15.18 4.98
N PRO A 45 -7.53 -15.15 6.13
CA PRO A 45 -8.93 -15.58 6.18
C PRO A 45 -9.80 -14.69 5.29
N ASN A 46 -10.79 -15.28 4.61
CA ASN A 46 -11.80 -14.53 3.86
C ASN A 46 -12.46 -13.54 4.81
N ASP A 47 -12.06 -12.28 4.69
CA ASP A 47 -12.46 -11.25 5.62
C ASP A 47 -13.97 -11.03 5.50
N ARG A 48 -14.69 -11.18 6.62
CA ARG A 48 -16.14 -10.91 6.71
C ARG A 48 -16.47 -9.42 6.70
N GLN A 49 -15.45 -8.60 6.48
CA GLN A 49 -15.55 -7.15 6.46
C GLN A 49 -16.44 -6.73 5.29
N LYS A 50 -17.42 -5.88 5.60
CA LYS A 50 -18.43 -5.46 4.64
C LYS A 50 -18.04 -4.14 3.97
N PRO A 51 -18.35 -3.95 2.68
CA PRO A 51 -18.12 -2.70 1.96
C PRO A 51 -18.77 -1.48 2.67
N PRO A 52 -18.39 -0.24 2.31
CA PRO A 52 -17.59 0.11 1.14
C PRO A 52 -16.08 0.09 1.35
N TRP A 53 -15.37 -0.26 0.28
CA TRP A 53 -13.91 -0.23 0.19
C TRP A 53 -13.46 1.03 -0.52
N ARG A 54 -12.32 1.58 -0.14
CA ARG A 54 -11.63 2.66 -0.82
C ARG A 54 -10.39 2.08 -1.48
N GLU A 55 -10.23 2.40 -2.76
CA GLU A 55 -9.04 1.99 -3.50
C GLU A 55 -7.85 2.87 -3.15
N ILE A 56 -6.67 2.29 -3.12
CA ILE A 56 -5.39 2.99 -3.02
C ILE A 56 -4.59 2.55 -4.24
N HIS A 57 -4.21 3.49 -5.09
CA HIS A 57 -3.43 3.23 -6.29
C HIS A 57 -1.97 3.55 -6.00
N ILE A 58 -1.10 2.58 -6.24
CA ILE A 58 0.35 2.67 -6.07
C ILE A 58 0.96 2.41 -7.45
N ASP A 59 1.43 3.46 -8.11
CA ASP A 59 2.08 3.33 -9.40
C ASP A 59 3.57 3.02 -9.17
N ILE A 60 4.06 1.92 -9.73
CA ILE A 60 5.48 1.54 -9.71
C ILE A 60 6.06 1.59 -11.12
N ASP A 61 7.35 1.87 -11.22
CA ASP A 61 8.05 1.84 -12.50
C ASP A 61 8.42 0.39 -12.91
N GLN A 62 8.93 0.27 -14.13
CA GLN A 62 9.38 -1.03 -14.65
C GLN A 62 10.60 -1.59 -13.91
N ALA A 63 11.43 -0.75 -13.27
CA ALA A 63 12.56 -1.22 -12.47
C ALA A 63 12.08 -1.88 -11.17
N GLY A 64 11.09 -1.27 -10.51
CA GLY A 64 10.38 -1.81 -9.37
C GLY A 64 9.72 -3.14 -9.73
N LEU A 65 8.94 -3.18 -10.82
CA LEU A 65 8.29 -4.42 -11.29
C LEU A 65 9.30 -5.56 -11.55
N ARG A 66 10.40 -5.27 -12.25
CA ARG A 66 11.47 -6.26 -12.48
C ARG A 66 12.04 -6.79 -11.17
N SER A 67 12.26 -5.90 -10.21
CA SER A 67 12.73 -6.26 -8.87
C SER A 67 11.73 -7.16 -8.13
N LEU A 68 10.42 -6.92 -8.28
CA LEU A 68 9.38 -7.80 -7.72
C LEU A 68 9.42 -9.18 -8.38
N SER A 69 9.64 -9.23 -9.68
CA SER A 69 9.51 -10.48 -10.42
C SER A 69 10.71 -11.43 -10.25
N ARG A 70 11.91 -10.91 -9.96
CA ARG A 70 13.15 -11.72 -9.89
C ARG A 70 13.31 -12.49 -8.59
N TRP A 71 12.77 -11.96 -7.51
CA TRP A 71 13.13 -12.37 -6.15
C TRP A 71 12.00 -13.02 -5.37
N GLU A 72 10.85 -13.24 -6.02
CA GLU A 72 9.62 -13.72 -5.41
C GLU A 72 9.29 -13.06 -4.05
N PRO A 73 9.36 -11.72 -3.93
CA PRO A 73 9.05 -11.09 -2.66
C PRO A 73 7.56 -11.28 -2.36
N THR A 74 7.26 -11.58 -1.10
CA THR A 74 5.92 -11.39 -0.53
C THR A 74 5.76 -9.92 -0.22
N PHE A 75 4.71 -9.30 -0.74
CA PHE A 75 4.39 -7.91 -0.46
C PHE A 75 3.36 -7.80 0.63
N HIS A 76 3.53 -6.76 1.43
CA HIS A 76 2.67 -6.47 2.53
C HIS A 76 2.54 -4.97 2.67
N LEU A 77 1.36 -4.45 2.34
CA LEU A 77 1.03 -3.06 2.58
C LEU A 77 0.43 -2.95 3.97
N THR A 78 1.14 -2.26 4.86
CA THR A 78 0.62 -1.93 6.19
C THR A 78 0.09 -0.50 6.15
N ILE A 79 -1.12 -0.31 6.65
CA ILE A 79 -1.73 1.01 6.74
C ILE A 79 -2.01 1.29 8.21
N ASP A 80 -1.48 2.41 8.70
CA ASP A 80 -1.63 2.89 10.07
C ASP A 80 -2.16 4.33 10.10
N ASP A 81 -2.69 4.75 11.25
CA ASP A 81 -3.26 6.08 11.49
C ASP A 81 -2.20 7.16 11.82
N CYS A 82 -0.94 6.94 11.44
CA CYS A 82 0.24 7.71 11.83
C CYS A 82 0.46 7.84 13.35
N ALA A 83 -0.42 7.26 14.20
CA ALA A 83 -0.28 7.17 15.65
C ALA A 83 0.25 5.79 16.08
N GLY A 84 0.67 4.96 15.13
CA GLY A 84 1.26 3.65 15.35
C GLY A 84 0.24 2.52 15.53
N LYS A 85 -1.06 2.80 15.37
CA LYS A 85 -2.08 1.76 15.38
C LYS A 85 -2.22 1.20 13.97
N VAL A 86 -1.85 -0.07 13.80
CA VAL A 86 -2.06 -0.80 12.54
C VAL A 86 -3.56 -0.93 12.32
N VAL A 87 -4.06 -0.34 11.23
CA VAL A 87 -5.48 -0.33 10.89
C VAL A 87 -5.82 -1.43 9.89
N SER A 88 -4.91 -1.71 8.94
CA SER A 88 -5.05 -2.89 8.07
C SER A 88 -3.73 -3.37 7.51
N ILE A 89 -3.77 -4.64 7.11
CA ILE A 89 -2.74 -5.38 6.39
C ILE A 89 -3.43 -5.85 5.10
N GLU A 90 -2.99 -5.34 3.95
CA GLU A 90 -3.67 -5.60 2.68
C GLU A 90 -2.73 -6.24 1.66
N GLY A 91 -3.33 -7.10 0.82
CA GLY A 91 -2.72 -7.60 -0.40
C GLY A 91 -2.73 -6.55 -1.52
N LEU A 92 -1.85 -6.73 -2.49
CA LEU A 92 -1.76 -5.87 -3.67
C LEU A 92 -2.30 -6.59 -4.91
N TYR A 93 -3.01 -5.84 -5.75
CA TYR A 93 -3.67 -6.36 -6.95
C TYR A 93 -3.24 -5.59 -8.20
N ILE A 94 -3.15 -6.26 -9.34
CA ILE A 94 -3.00 -5.64 -10.66
C ILE A 94 -4.14 -6.16 -11.53
N ASP A 95 -4.91 -5.25 -12.11
CA ASP A 95 -6.09 -5.59 -12.94
C ASP A 95 -7.03 -6.60 -12.26
N GLY A 96 -7.23 -6.43 -10.94
CA GLY A 96 -8.11 -7.28 -10.13
C GLY A 96 -7.57 -8.67 -9.78
N LYS A 97 -6.32 -8.99 -10.12
CA LYS A 97 -5.64 -10.24 -9.73
C LYS A 97 -4.58 -9.94 -8.68
N SER A 98 -4.43 -10.81 -7.67
CA SER A 98 -3.36 -10.69 -6.68
C SER A 98 -2.00 -10.80 -7.36
N ILE A 99 -0.99 -10.11 -6.82
CA ILE A 99 0.40 -10.23 -7.30
C ILE A 99 0.86 -11.69 -7.24
N GLU A 100 0.46 -12.43 -6.22
CA GLU A 100 0.79 -13.85 -6.04
C GLU A 100 0.21 -14.71 -7.17
N ARG A 101 -1.04 -14.45 -7.59
CA ARG A 101 -1.66 -15.16 -8.71
C ARG A 101 -1.01 -14.80 -10.03
N ILE A 102 -0.71 -13.52 -10.26
CA ILE A 102 -0.02 -13.07 -11.47
C ILE A 102 1.37 -13.69 -11.54
N ARG A 103 2.10 -13.78 -10.43
CA ARG A 103 3.41 -14.44 -10.37
C ARG A 103 3.31 -15.92 -10.72
N SER A 104 2.26 -16.59 -10.25
CA SER A 104 2.03 -18.01 -10.56
C SER A 104 1.70 -18.23 -12.04
N ASP A 105 1.19 -17.19 -12.71
CA ASP A 105 0.93 -17.14 -14.15
C ASP A 105 2.11 -16.44 -14.87
N GLY A 106 3.19 -17.18 -15.13
CA GLY A 106 4.41 -16.62 -15.72
C GLY A 106 4.18 -15.79 -16.99
N ALA A 107 3.19 -16.16 -17.82
CA ALA A 107 2.82 -15.40 -19.01
C ALA A 107 2.21 -14.03 -18.68
N ALA A 108 1.40 -13.94 -17.63
CA ALA A 108 0.87 -12.66 -17.15
C ALA A 108 1.99 -11.75 -16.63
N MET A 109 2.99 -12.32 -15.93
CA MET A 109 4.16 -11.53 -15.53
C MET A 109 5.01 -11.07 -16.70
N ASP A 110 5.23 -11.93 -17.70
CA ASP A 110 6.01 -11.56 -18.87
C ASP A 110 5.30 -10.47 -19.69
N ALA A 111 3.96 -10.51 -19.78
CA ALA A 111 3.18 -9.44 -20.38
C ALA A 111 3.36 -8.10 -19.64
N LEU A 112 3.35 -8.09 -18.31
CA LEU A 112 3.59 -6.88 -17.51
C LEU A 112 5.03 -6.34 -17.65
N ARG A 113 6.01 -7.20 -17.89
CA ARG A 113 7.41 -6.79 -18.16
C ARG A 113 7.59 -6.24 -19.58
N ALA A 114 6.73 -6.64 -20.51
CA ALA A 114 6.80 -6.22 -21.90
C ALA A 114 6.17 -4.83 -22.14
N THR A 115 5.43 -4.27 -21.18
CA THR A 115 4.94 -2.88 -21.25
C THR A 115 6.01 -1.92 -20.75
N ASP A 116 6.18 -0.79 -21.44
CA ASP A 116 7.03 0.31 -20.98
C ASP A 116 6.33 1.25 -20.00
N ASN A 117 5.01 1.09 -19.81
CA ASN A 117 4.23 1.92 -18.91
C ASN A 117 4.43 1.54 -17.44
N PRO A 118 4.29 2.51 -16.51
CA PRO A 118 4.12 2.23 -15.09
C PRO A 118 3.02 1.20 -14.85
N VAL A 119 3.26 0.34 -13.86
CA VAL A 119 2.26 -0.64 -13.42
C VAL A 119 1.54 -0.09 -12.21
N ARG A 120 0.21 -0.08 -12.27
CA ARG A 120 -0.64 0.31 -11.15
C ARG A 120 -0.95 -0.90 -10.29
N LEU A 121 -0.53 -0.81 -9.03
CA LEU A 121 -0.98 -1.72 -7.98
C LEU A 121 -2.19 -1.08 -7.29
N THR A 122 -3.21 -1.87 -7.02
CA THR A 122 -4.39 -1.46 -6.25
C THR A 122 -4.38 -2.19 -4.92
N ALA A 123 -4.50 -1.44 -3.83
CA ALA A 123 -4.88 -1.95 -2.52
C ALA A 123 -6.30 -1.49 -2.19
N PHE A 124 -6.97 -2.19 -1.28
CA PHE A 124 -8.33 -1.88 -0.85
C PHE A 124 -8.33 -1.71 0.65
N LEU A 125 -8.87 -0.60 1.15
CA LEU A 125 -9.01 -0.35 2.59
C LEU A 125 -10.48 -0.07 2.91
N LEU A 126 -10.95 -0.40 4.11
CA LEU A 126 -12.30 -0.02 4.50
C LEU A 126 -12.47 1.49 4.53
N GLU A 127 -13.56 1.99 3.94
CA GLU A 127 -13.83 3.43 3.87
C GLU A 127 -13.88 4.10 5.25
N LYS A 128 -14.38 3.39 6.26
CA LYS A 128 -14.46 3.90 7.64
C LYS A 128 -13.11 4.40 8.18
N VAL A 129 -12.00 3.86 7.67
CA VAL A 129 -10.64 4.26 8.07
C VAL A 129 -10.33 5.70 7.64
N PHE A 130 -10.91 6.17 6.53
CA PHE A 130 -10.71 7.52 6.03
C PHE A 130 -11.65 8.55 6.68
N GLN A 131 -12.78 8.12 7.24
CA GLN A 131 -13.80 9.01 7.81
C GLN A 131 -13.35 9.71 9.10
N ASP A 132 -12.42 9.11 9.85
CA ASP A 132 -11.95 9.64 11.13
C ASP A 132 -10.93 10.79 10.97
N ASN A 133 -10.77 11.37 9.77
CA ASN A 133 -9.78 12.42 9.43
C ASN A 133 -8.34 12.06 9.82
N ALA A 134 -8.06 10.77 10.01
CA ALA A 134 -6.75 10.30 10.38
C ALA A 134 -5.77 10.65 9.26
N GLN A 135 -4.65 11.24 9.62
CA GLN A 135 -3.49 11.22 8.75
C GLN A 135 -3.15 9.74 8.58
N ILE A 136 -3.27 9.21 7.37
CA ILE A 136 -3.00 7.79 7.13
C ILE A 136 -1.58 7.66 6.63
N CYS A 137 -0.79 6.84 7.31
CA CYS A 137 0.54 6.47 6.90
C CYS A 137 0.47 5.06 6.32
N ALA A 138 0.95 4.91 5.09
CA ALA A 138 1.09 3.62 4.43
C ALA A 138 2.56 3.24 4.42
N SER A 139 2.89 2.02 4.81
CA SER A 139 4.22 1.46 4.64
C SER A 139 4.17 0.23 3.74
N LEU A 140 4.92 0.31 2.64
CA LEU A 140 5.13 -0.83 1.76
C LEU A 140 6.32 -1.61 2.31
N SER A 141 6.10 -2.88 2.66
CA SER A 141 7.12 -3.77 3.19
C SER A 141 7.02 -5.13 2.51
N GLY A 142 8.06 -5.94 2.66
CA GLY A 142 8.09 -7.25 2.08
C GLY A 142 9.45 -7.91 2.22
N GLY A 143 9.54 -9.12 1.70
CA GLY A 143 10.79 -9.86 1.68
C GLY A 143 10.64 -11.16 0.94
N ASN A 144 11.71 -11.96 0.87
CA ASN A 144 11.68 -13.26 0.24
C ASN A 144 12.27 -14.35 1.14
N MET A 145 12.12 -15.60 0.72
CA MET A 145 12.66 -16.75 1.46
C MET A 145 14.19 -16.78 1.50
N LEU A 146 14.86 -15.99 0.66
CA LEU A 146 16.32 -15.86 0.63
C LEU A 146 16.83 -14.77 1.59
N GLY A 147 15.98 -14.23 2.47
CA GLY A 147 16.35 -13.21 3.46
C GLY A 147 16.50 -11.80 2.87
N GLY A 148 16.02 -11.59 1.64
CA GLY A 148 15.88 -10.25 1.06
C GLY A 148 14.76 -9.48 1.71
N ALA A 149 15.04 -8.22 2.04
CA ALA A 149 14.05 -7.29 2.57
C ALA A 149 13.73 -6.24 1.51
N VAL A 150 12.43 -6.01 1.26
CA VAL A 150 12.00 -4.84 0.50
C VAL A 150 12.23 -3.62 1.37
N LYS A 151 12.86 -2.60 0.81
CA LYS A 151 13.07 -1.33 1.53
C LYS A 151 11.72 -0.78 1.95
N GLN A 152 11.56 -0.50 3.24
CA GLN A 152 10.33 0.09 3.72
C GLN A 152 10.23 1.53 3.21
N HIS A 153 9.11 1.84 2.56
CA HIS A 153 8.79 3.20 2.17
C HIS A 153 7.50 3.64 2.85
N CYS A 154 7.54 4.80 3.51
CA CYS A 154 6.42 5.38 4.20
C CYS A 154 5.83 6.54 3.39
N PHE A 155 4.52 6.53 3.20
CA PHE A 155 3.79 7.55 2.46
C PHE A 155 2.66 8.08 3.32
N ARG A 156 2.45 9.39 3.25
CA ARG A 156 1.28 10.01 3.86
C ARG A 156 0.17 10.12 2.81
N LEU A 157 -0.90 9.39 3.03
CA LEU A 157 -2.09 9.47 2.18
C LEU A 157 -2.89 10.69 2.61
N LYS A 158 -3.08 11.62 1.68
CA LYS A 158 -4.09 12.67 1.84
C LYS A 158 -5.36 12.13 1.19
N PRO A 159 -6.42 11.82 1.95
CA PRO A 159 -7.70 11.52 1.33
C PRO A 159 -8.04 12.70 0.42
N GLU A 160 -8.33 12.41 -0.85
CA GLU A 160 -8.96 13.42 -1.68
C GLU A 160 -10.24 13.82 -0.94
N PRO A 161 -10.46 15.12 -0.65
CA PRO A 161 -11.66 15.54 0.06
C PRO A 161 -12.82 14.93 -0.70
N ALA A 162 -13.61 14.08 -0.04
CA ALA A 162 -14.67 13.31 -0.68
C ALA A 162 -15.37 14.27 -1.61
N GLN A 163 -15.09 14.17 -2.93
CA GLN A 163 -15.65 15.08 -3.91
C GLN A 163 -17.12 14.93 -3.65
N ALA A 164 -17.75 15.97 -3.08
CA ALA A 164 -19.06 15.88 -2.47
C ALA A 164 -19.93 15.26 -3.55
N PHE A 165 -20.16 13.95 -3.43
CA PHE A 165 -20.69 13.17 -4.52
C PHE A 165 -22.03 13.83 -4.69
N GLY A 166 -22.17 14.52 -5.81
CA GLY A 166 -23.34 15.33 -6.09
C GLY A 166 -24.51 14.37 -6.20
N ILE A 167 -25.05 13.95 -5.07
CA ILE A 167 -26.47 14.02 -4.86
C ILE A 167 -26.75 15.49 -5.10
N ARG A 168 -26.99 15.80 -6.38
CA ARG A 168 -27.71 16.96 -6.79
C ARG A 168 -28.99 16.81 -6.00
N ALA A 169 -29.02 17.43 -4.82
CA ALA A 169 -30.25 17.65 -4.09
C ALA A 169 -31.10 18.38 -5.13
N GLU A 170 -31.99 17.63 -5.77
CA GLU A 170 -32.99 18.20 -6.63
C GLU A 170 -33.66 19.25 -5.76
N ALA A 171 -33.40 20.51 -6.10
CA ALA A 171 -33.81 21.61 -5.26
C ALA A 171 -35.31 21.43 -5.02
N PRO A 172 -35.77 21.35 -3.76
CA PRO A 172 -37.21 21.35 -3.51
C PRO A 172 -37.77 22.59 -4.22
N PRO A 173 -38.93 22.48 -4.89
CA PRO A 173 -39.51 23.58 -5.65
C PRO A 173 -39.51 24.85 -4.80
N ARG A 174 -38.86 25.90 -5.33
CA ARG A 174 -38.74 27.19 -4.64
C ARG A 174 -40.14 27.71 -4.31
N LEU A 175 -40.49 27.68 -3.03
CA LEU A 175 -41.48 28.61 -2.49
C LEU A 175 -40.77 29.96 -2.35
N ASN A 176 -41.21 30.94 -3.13
CA ASN A 176 -40.75 32.32 -3.04
C ASN A 176 -41.01 32.84 -1.63
N GLY A 177 -39.95 33.21 -0.91
CA GLY A 177 -40.06 33.78 0.43
C GLY A 177 -38.72 34.21 1.00
N GLU A 178 -38.39 35.47 0.73
CA GLU A 178 -37.78 36.42 1.66
C GLU A 178 -36.33 36.26 2.18
N LEU A 179 -35.67 37.42 2.28
CA LEU A 179 -34.26 37.68 2.53
C LEU A 179 -33.82 37.34 3.97
N ALA A 180 -32.59 36.83 4.11
CA ALA A 180 -31.73 37.14 5.26
C ALA A 180 -30.24 36.91 4.93
N SER A 181 -29.45 37.85 5.43
CA SER A 181 -28.02 38.10 5.23
C SER A 181 -27.13 37.60 6.38
N VAL A 182 -25.80 37.58 6.14
CA VAL A 182 -24.66 37.54 7.11
C VAL A 182 -24.30 36.12 7.63
N GLY A 183 -23.04 35.68 7.76
CA GLY A 183 -21.76 36.40 7.68
C GLY A 183 -20.50 35.51 7.63
N LEU A 184 -19.37 36.21 7.72
CA LEU A 184 -17.98 35.77 7.64
C LEU A 184 -17.56 34.90 8.83
N CYS A 185 -16.82 33.82 8.58
CA CYS A 185 -16.00 33.13 9.59
C CYS A 185 -14.51 33.44 9.34
N GLY A 186 -13.86 34.02 10.35
CA GLY A 186 -12.41 34.16 10.45
C GLY A 186 -11.73 32.91 11.06
N PRO A 187 -10.39 32.86 11.08
CA PRO A 187 -9.64 31.64 11.39
C PRO A 187 -9.34 31.48 12.89
N LEU A 188 -9.24 30.22 13.33
CA LEU A 188 -8.47 29.76 14.49
C LEU A 188 -7.38 28.81 14.00
#